data_AF-A0A926P558-F1
#
_entry.id   AF-A0A926P558-F1
#
_cell.length_a   1.000
_cell.length_b   1.000
_cell.length_c   1.000
_cell.angle_alpha   90.00
_cell.angle_beta   90.00
_cell.angle_gamma   90.00
#
_symmetry.space_group_name_H-M   'P 1'
#
loop_
_entity.id
_entity.type
_entity.pdbx_description
1 polymer ?
#
loop_
_entity_poly.entity_id
_entity_poly.type
_entity_poly.pdbx_seq_one_letter_code
_entity_poly.pdbx_strand_id
1 'polypeptide(L)'
;MSCFGLLLHLKITSLYLANAGIPLFSQSIIYQIVLLVPIIVIEAYVHKKLLKVTIIKASCVSLSTNLISTIIGGLLILFLSGTFLGVPVQPGDFPFLPLEIMITLLPLFVFSVIQEVFVGGFGLQGIGKDKVNKSFLIANAFTYLMLEVLAISQLVKGYIEGRG
;
A
#
# COMPACT_ATOMS: atom_id res chain seq x y z
N MET A 1 -15.43 2.33 -34.73
CA MET A 1 -14.31 2.03 -33.80
C MET A 1 -14.63 0.72 -33.09
N SER A 2 -13.85 -0.31 -33.35
CA SER A 2 -13.99 -1.63 -32.71
C SER A 2 -13.58 -1.55 -31.24
N CYS A 3 -14.25 -2.32 -30.37
CA CYS A 3 -14.00 -2.38 -28.93
C CYS A 3 -12.50 -2.65 -28.58
N PHE A 4 -11.79 -3.30 -29.50
CA PHE A 4 -10.35 -3.55 -29.43
C PHE A 4 -9.49 -2.28 -29.53
N GLY A 5 -9.91 -1.28 -30.31
CA GLY A 5 -9.23 0.01 -30.42
C GLY A 5 -9.39 0.88 -29.17
N LEU A 6 -10.52 0.76 -28.46
CA LEU A 6 -10.75 1.45 -27.19
C LEU A 6 -9.86 0.87 -26.07
N LEU A 7 -9.68 -0.46 -26.05
CA LEU A 7 -8.77 -1.14 -25.13
C LEU A 7 -7.30 -0.80 -25.39
N LEU A 8 -6.90 -0.66 -26.67
CA LEU A 8 -5.54 -0.22 -27.02
C LEU A 8 -5.32 1.25 -26.66
N HIS A 9 -6.32 2.11 -26.88
CA HIS A 9 -6.24 3.53 -26.53
C HIS A 9 -6.21 3.74 -25.01
N LEU A 10 -6.96 2.96 -24.23
CA LEU A 10 -6.86 2.96 -22.77
C LEU A 10 -5.48 2.52 -22.26
N LYS A 11 -4.81 1.58 -22.95
CA LYS A 11 -3.43 1.17 -22.61
C LYS A 11 -2.36 2.18 -23.03
N ILE A 12 -2.55 2.88 -24.15
CA ILE A 12 -1.55 3.82 -24.69
C ILE A 12 -1.67 5.20 -24.02
N THR A 13 -2.88 5.63 -23.64
CA THR A 13 -3.08 6.88 -22.90
C THR A 13 -2.70 6.74 -21.43
N SER A 14 -2.78 5.54 -20.83
CA SER A 14 -2.19 5.30 -19.50
C SER A 14 -0.65 5.31 -19.52
N LEU A 15 -0.04 5.02 -20.68
CA LEU A 15 1.41 5.09 -20.89
C LEU A 15 1.92 6.54 -20.99
N TYR A 16 1.08 7.49 -21.43
CA TYR A 16 1.43 8.92 -21.49
C TYR A 16 1.07 9.69 -20.20
N LEU A 17 0.08 9.23 -19.42
CA LEU A 17 -0.18 9.76 -18.07
C LEU A 17 0.86 9.30 -17.03
N ALA A 18 1.69 8.32 -17.37
CA ALA A 18 2.81 7.88 -16.55
C ALA A 18 3.94 8.91 -16.43
N ASN A 19 3.87 10.04 -17.14
CA ASN A 19 4.91 11.09 -17.18
C ASN A 19 4.70 12.26 -16.19
N ALA A 20 3.79 12.14 -15.23
CA ALA A 20 3.51 13.20 -14.27
C ALA A 20 3.22 12.64 -12.87
N GLY A 21 4.23 12.70 -11.99
CA GLY A 21 4.03 12.58 -10.55
C GLY A 21 3.85 11.16 -10.06
N ILE A 22 4.96 10.49 -9.77
CA ILE A 22 5.02 9.09 -9.34
C ILE A 22 4.38 8.95 -7.96
N PRO A 23 3.21 8.30 -7.85
CA PRO A 23 2.73 7.77 -6.60
C PRO A 23 3.01 6.26 -6.61
N LEU A 24 2.73 5.56 -5.51
CA LEU A 24 2.77 4.10 -5.41
C LEU A 24 1.94 3.31 -6.45
N PHE A 25 1.34 4.00 -7.44
CA PHE A 25 0.64 3.48 -8.62
C PHE A 25 1.54 3.27 -9.86
N SER A 26 2.86 3.46 -9.77
CA SER A 26 3.77 3.10 -10.88
C SER A 26 3.87 1.58 -11.14
N GLN A 27 3.47 0.78 -10.15
CA GLN A 27 3.31 -0.66 -10.27
C GLN A 27 1.92 -0.98 -10.83
N SER A 28 1.82 -1.97 -11.72
CA SER A 28 0.54 -2.44 -12.27
C SER A 28 -0.46 -2.70 -11.13
N ILE A 29 -1.73 -2.32 -11.32
CA ILE A 29 -2.84 -2.64 -10.40
C ILE A 29 -2.83 -4.13 -10.01
N ILE A 30 -2.39 -4.99 -10.94
CA ILE A 30 -2.23 -6.43 -10.71
C ILE A 30 -1.23 -6.71 -9.58
N TYR A 31 -0.09 -6.03 -9.56
CA TYR A 31 0.92 -6.19 -8.53
C TYR A 31 0.42 -5.74 -7.15
N GLN A 32 -0.33 -4.64 -7.10
CA GLN A 32 -0.97 -4.16 -5.87
C GLN A 32 -1.99 -5.16 -5.33
N ILE A 33 -2.84 -5.73 -6.20
CA ILE A 33 -3.80 -6.78 -5.80
C ILE A 33 -3.08 -8.02 -5.29
N VAL A 34 -1.99 -8.43 -5.97
CA VAL A 34 -1.19 -9.59 -5.55
C VAL A 34 -0.55 -9.37 -4.18
N LEU A 35 -0.09 -8.16 -3.86
CA LEU A 35 0.45 -7.83 -2.54
C LEU A 35 -0.61 -7.67 -1.46
N LEU A 36 -1.81 -7.23 -1.82
CA LEU A 36 -2.90 -7.05 -0.87
C LEU A 36 -3.34 -8.37 -0.22
N VAL A 37 -3.30 -9.48 -0.97
CA VAL A 37 -3.67 -10.81 -0.46
C VAL A 37 -2.82 -11.25 0.75
N PRO A 38 -1.47 -11.32 0.67
CA PRO A 38 -0.66 -11.72 1.82
C PRO A 38 -0.75 -10.72 2.98
N ILE A 39 -0.89 -9.41 2.71
CA ILE A 39 -1.12 -8.39 3.74
C ILE A 39 -2.39 -8.74 4.55
N ILE A 40 -3.51 -8.94 3.87
CA ILE A 40 -4.79 -9.25 4.55
C ILE A 40 -4.70 -10.55 5.35
N VAL A 41 -4.02 -11.57 4.82
CA VAL A 41 -3.85 -12.85 5.52
C VAL A 41 -3.05 -12.69 6.80
N ILE A 42 -1.92 -11.96 6.76
CA ILE A 42 -1.06 -11.74 7.93
C ILE A 42 -1.81 -10.96 9.01
N GLU A 43 -2.44 -9.84 8.64
CA GLU A 43 -3.16 -9.02 9.61
C GLU A 43 -4.39 -9.73 10.18
N ALA A 44 -5.18 -10.41 9.35
CA ALA A 44 -6.32 -11.18 9.81
C ALA A 44 -5.89 -12.27 10.81
N TYR A 45 -4.75 -12.92 10.57
CA TYR A 45 -4.18 -13.88 11.51
C TYR A 45 -3.78 -13.21 12.84
N VAL A 46 -3.09 -12.07 12.79
CA VAL A 46 -2.68 -11.31 13.99
C VAL A 46 -3.91 -10.87 14.78
N HIS A 47 -4.92 -10.29 14.12
CA HIS A 47 -6.17 -9.85 14.74
C HIS A 47 -6.94 -11.01 15.36
N LYS A 48 -7.08 -12.14 14.66
CA LYS A 48 -7.69 -13.35 15.22
C LYS A 48 -6.97 -13.79 16.50
N LYS A 49 -5.63 -13.81 16.48
CA LYS A 49 -4.81 -14.26 17.61
C LYS A 49 -4.90 -13.33 18.82
N LEU A 50 -4.89 -12.01 18.60
CA LEU A 50 -4.83 -11.02 19.68
C LEU A 50 -6.22 -10.61 20.20
N LEU A 51 -7.22 -10.51 19.32
CA LEU A 51 -8.57 -10.07 19.66
C LEU A 51 -9.54 -11.24 19.89
N LYS A 52 -9.14 -12.48 19.59
CA LYS A 52 -9.97 -13.69 19.69
C LYS A 52 -11.28 -13.61 18.91
N VAL A 53 -11.30 -12.83 17.83
CA VAL A 53 -12.45 -12.71 16.92
C VAL A 53 -12.45 -13.83 15.88
N THR A 54 -13.57 -14.03 15.18
CA THR A 54 -13.65 -14.99 14.06
C THR A 54 -12.74 -14.55 12.92
N ILE A 55 -12.22 -15.53 12.16
CA ILE A 55 -11.33 -15.24 11.02
C ILE A 55 -12.04 -14.37 9.97
N ILE A 56 -13.33 -14.59 9.75
CA ILE A 56 -14.13 -13.78 8.81
C ILE A 56 -14.14 -12.31 9.26
N LYS A 57 -14.42 -12.05 10.55
CA LYS A 57 -14.42 -10.69 11.09
C LYS A 57 -13.02 -10.07 11.01
N ALA A 58 -11.98 -10.82 11.33
CA ALA A 58 -10.60 -10.35 11.23
C ALA A 58 -10.21 -9.98 9.78
N SER A 59 -10.57 -10.82 8.81
CA SER A 59 -10.35 -10.57 7.39
C SER A 59 -11.13 -9.38 6.87
N CYS A 60 -12.40 -9.20 7.27
CA CYS A 60 -13.19 -8.03 6.89
C CYS A 60 -12.59 -6.73 7.44
N VAL A 61 -12.12 -6.75 8.70
CA VAL A 61 -11.45 -5.61 9.32
C VAL A 61 -10.18 -5.26 8.56
N SER A 62 -9.29 -6.24 8.35
CA SER A 62 -8.02 -6.04 7.63
C SER A 62 -8.22 -5.58 6.18
N LEU A 63 -9.18 -6.17 5.46
CA LEU A 63 -9.52 -5.74 4.11
C LEU A 63 -9.98 -4.28 4.10
N SER A 64 -10.86 -3.90 5.04
CA SER A 64 -11.41 -2.55 5.12
C SER A 64 -10.33 -1.53 5.49
N THR A 65 -9.48 -1.83 6.47
CA THR A 65 -8.40 -0.92 6.87
C THR A 65 -7.38 -0.72 5.75
N ASN A 66 -6.98 -1.79 5.05
CA ASN A 66 -6.05 -1.70 3.93
C ASN A 66 -6.62 -1.00 2.70
N LEU A 67 -7.91 -1.19 2.38
CA LEU A 67 -8.54 -0.45 1.30
C LEU A 67 -8.61 1.04 1.62
N ILE A 68 -9.03 1.39 2.84
CA ILE A 68 -9.10 2.78 3.28
C ILE A 68 -7.70 3.41 3.30
N SER A 69 -6.69 2.71 3.82
CA SER A 69 -5.31 3.24 3.87
C SER A 69 -4.70 3.39 2.49
N THR A 70 -5.01 2.48 1.56
CA THR A 70 -4.56 2.59 0.16
C THR A 70 -5.18 3.80 -0.52
N ILE A 71 -6.49 4.03 -0.33
CA ILE A 71 -7.20 5.18 -0.91
C ILE A 71 -6.67 6.48 -0.31
N ILE A 72 -6.64 6.59 1.02
CA ILE A 72 -6.21 7.83 1.68
C ILE A 72 -4.72 8.08 1.46
N GLY A 73 -3.87 7.06 1.56
CA GLY A 73 -2.44 7.16 1.27
C GLY A 73 -2.18 7.56 -0.17
N GLY A 74 -2.92 6.99 -1.13
CA GLY A 74 -2.86 7.39 -2.53
C GLY A 74 -3.22 8.86 -2.75
N LEU A 75 -4.30 9.34 -2.13
CA LEU A 75 -4.70 10.75 -2.18
C LEU A 75 -3.67 11.68 -1.52
N LEU A 76 -3.09 11.27 -0.39
CA LEU A 76 -2.09 12.04 0.33
C LEU A 76 -0.80 12.17 -0.48
N ILE A 77 -0.36 11.09 -1.12
CA ILE A 77 0.79 11.15 -2.02
C ILE A 77 0.50 12.07 -3.19
N LEU A 78 -0.66 11.95 -3.85
CA LEU A 78 -1.05 12.84 -4.96
C LEU A 78 -1.08 14.33 -4.58
N PHE A 79 -1.45 14.63 -3.34
CA PHE A 79 -1.45 15.98 -2.81
C PHE A 79 -0.02 16.48 -2.52
N LEU A 80 0.81 15.65 -1.90
CA LEU A 80 2.19 15.98 -1.52
C LEU A 80 3.16 16.00 -2.72
N SER A 81 2.94 15.17 -3.73
CA SER A 81 3.76 15.08 -4.94
C SER A 81 3.58 16.28 -5.87
N GLY A 82 2.80 17.30 -5.49
CA GLY A 82 2.65 18.53 -6.26
C GLY A 82 1.93 18.33 -7.61
N THR A 83 1.38 17.15 -7.88
CA THR A 83 0.61 16.84 -9.09
C THR A 83 -0.66 17.66 -9.21
N PHE A 84 -1.19 18.16 -8.09
CA PHE A 84 -2.27 19.15 -8.07
C PHE A 84 -1.79 20.59 -8.38
N LEU A 85 -0.48 20.85 -8.29
CA LEU A 85 0.18 22.15 -8.48
C LEU A 85 1.09 22.21 -9.73
N GLY A 86 1.09 21.17 -10.58
CA GLY A 86 1.74 21.20 -11.88
C GLY A 86 3.25 20.99 -11.90
N VAL A 87 3.85 20.42 -10.85
CA VAL A 87 5.29 20.07 -10.87
C VAL A 87 5.46 18.64 -11.41
N PRO A 88 6.07 18.45 -12.60
CA PRO A 88 6.25 17.13 -13.18
C PRO A 88 7.38 16.38 -12.48
N VAL A 89 7.06 15.25 -11.83
CA VAL A 89 8.07 14.25 -11.45
C VAL A 89 8.41 13.46 -12.71
N GLN A 90 9.65 13.59 -13.18
CA GLN A 90 10.15 12.85 -14.35
C GLN A 90 10.21 11.35 -14.04
N PRO A 91 9.61 10.48 -14.87
CA PRO A 91 9.83 9.04 -14.80
C PRO A 91 11.06 8.70 -15.63
N GLY A 92 12.06 8.08 -15.02
CA GLY A 92 13.26 7.69 -15.76
C GLY A 92 14.39 7.14 -14.90
N ASP A 93 14.53 7.59 -13.66
CA ASP A 93 15.62 7.13 -12.80
C ASP A 93 15.20 5.88 -12.03
N PHE A 94 15.19 4.76 -12.76
CA PHE A 94 14.80 3.43 -12.31
C PHE A 94 15.63 2.76 -11.19
N PRO A 95 16.86 3.19 -10.79
CA PRO A 95 17.57 2.52 -9.68
C PRO A 95 17.08 2.91 -8.28
N PHE A 96 16.27 3.98 -8.13
CA PHE A 96 15.85 4.47 -6.82
C PHE A 96 14.46 4.00 -6.38
N LEU A 97 13.67 3.35 -7.24
CA LEU A 97 12.27 2.99 -6.93
C LEU A 97 12.14 2.09 -5.68
N PRO A 98 12.99 1.05 -5.47
CA PRO A 98 12.95 0.28 -4.22
C PRO A 98 13.37 1.10 -3.00
N LEU A 99 14.32 2.03 -3.17
CA LEU A 99 14.79 2.91 -2.10
C LEU A 99 13.72 3.93 -1.70
N GLU A 100 13.01 4.49 -2.68
CA GLU A 100 11.84 5.35 -2.47
C GLU A 100 10.74 4.60 -1.73
N ILE A 101 10.49 3.32 -2.07
CA ILE A 101 9.56 2.47 -1.32
C ILE A 101 10.03 2.32 0.13
N MET A 102 11.29 1.98 0.39
CA MET A 102 11.82 1.84 1.76
C MET A 102 11.66 3.14 2.57
N ILE A 103 11.99 4.30 1.98
CA ILE A 103 11.87 5.61 2.65
C ILE A 103 10.39 5.96 2.91
N THR A 104 9.49 5.64 1.97
CA THR A 104 8.06 5.96 2.09
C THR A 104 7.29 4.98 2.98
N LEU A 105 7.79 3.76 3.20
CA LEU A 105 7.17 2.79 4.11
C LEU A 105 7.12 3.30 5.56
N LEU A 106 8.13 4.03 6.02
CA LEU A 106 8.16 4.57 7.39
C LEU A 106 7.02 5.60 7.67
N PRO A 107 6.84 6.68 6.88
CA PRO A 107 5.73 7.60 7.08
C PRO A 107 4.37 6.94 6.83
N LEU A 108 4.28 5.99 5.89
CA LEU A 108 3.05 5.23 5.66
C LEU A 108 2.70 4.32 6.85
N PHE A 109 3.68 3.72 7.52
CA PHE A 109 3.46 2.95 8.73
C PHE A 109 2.85 3.82 9.84
N VAL A 110 3.44 5.01 10.07
CA VAL A 110 2.90 5.96 11.06
C VAL A 110 1.48 6.37 10.71
N PHE A 111 1.23 6.67 9.42
CA PHE A 111 -0.09 7.01 8.93
C PHE A 111 -1.11 5.88 9.15
N SER A 112 -0.72 4.64 8.84
CA SER A 112 -1.56 3.45 9.02
C SER A 112 -1.95 3.26 10.48
N VAL A 113 -1.00 3.41 11.41
CA VAL A 113 -1.26 3.34 12.85
C VAL A 113 -2.23 4.43 13.30
N ILE A 114 -2.06 5.67 12.83
CA ILE A 114 -2.98 6.77 13.16
C ILE A 114 -4.39 6.46 12.65
N GLN A 115 -4.51 6.08 11.38
CA GLN A 115 -5.80 5.74 10.77
C GLN A 115 -6.50 4.60 11.52
N GLU A 116 -5.76 3.59 11.95
CA GLU A 116 -6.33 2.44 12.66
C GLU A 116 -6.84 2.78 14.05
N VAL A 117 -6.23 3.75 14.75
CA VAL A 117 -6.79 4.28 16.00
C VAL A 117 -8.19 4.87 15.74
N PHE A 118 -8.39 5.52 14.59
CA PHE A 118 -9.72 6.02 14.19
C PHE A 118 -10.67 4.89 13.78
N VAL A 119 -10.25 3.94 12.94
CA VAL A 119 -11.12 2.87 12.41
C VAL A 119 -11.46 1.81 13.47
N GLY A 120 -10.49 1.43 14.30
CA GLY A 120 -10.66 0.42 15.36
C GLY A 120 -11.73 0.80 16.39
N GLY A 121 -11.97 2.09 16.59
CA GLY A 121 -13.07 2.59 17.41
C GLY A 121 -14.47 2.24 16.90
N PHE A 122 -14.63 2.11 15.58
CA PHE A 122 -15.93 1.86 14.96
C PHE A 122 -16.21 0.36 14.72
N GLY A 123 -15.23 -0.41 14.25
CA GLY A 123 -15.44 -1.82 13.84
C GLY A 123 -15.37 -2.87 14.96
N LEU A 124 -14.75 -2.53 16.09
CA LEU A 124 -14.46 -3.47 17.19
C LEU A 124 -15.05 -3.00 18.52
N GLN A 125 -16.27 -2.46 18.47
CA GLN A 125 -17.05 -2.09 19.65
C GLN A 125 -17.17 -3.29 20.61
N GLY A 126 -16.91 -3.05 21.90
CA GLY A 126 -16.93 -4.08 22.95
C GLY A 126 -15.57 -4.74 23.25
N ILE A 127 -14.54 -4.50 22.44
CA ILE A 127 -13.16 -4.91 22.76
C ILE A 127 -12.42 -3.71 23.34
N GLY A 128 -11.66 -3.91 24.42
CA GLY A 128 -10.89 -2.84 25.06
C GLY A 128 -9.94 -2.16 24.07
N LYS A 129 -9.97 -0.82 24.01
CA LYS A 129 -9.22 -0.01 23.05
C LYS A 129 -7.73 -0.35 23.02
N ASP A 130 -7.12 -0.62 24.19
CA ASP A 130 -5.70 -0.97 24.28
C ASP A 130 -5.37 -2.27 23.53
N LYS A 131 -6.27 -3.27 23.58
CA LYS A 131 -6.10 -4.54 22.85
C LYS A 131 -6.26 -4.34 21.35
N VAL A 132 -7.23 -3.51 20.96
CA VAL A 132 -7.47 -3.16 19.55
C VAL A 132 -6.26 -2.44 18.98
N ASN A 133 -5.80 -1.38 19.63
CA ASN A 133 -4.63 -0.60 19.21
C ASN A 133 -3.36 -1.45 19.15
N LYS A 134 -3.12 -2.29 20.15
CA LYS A 134 -1.98 -3.22 20.15
C LYS A 134 -2.05 -4.21 19.00
N SER A 135 -3.24 -4.73 18.71
CA SER A 135 -3.45 -5.68 17.61
C SER A 135 -3.14 -5.05 16.25
N PHE A 136 -3.61 -3.82 16.06
CA PHE A 136 -3.38 -3.00 14.87
C PHE A 136 -1.91 -2.63 14.68
N LEU A 137 -1.26 -2.13 15.74
CA LEU A 137 0.19 -1.83 15.72
C LEU A 137 1.03 -3.05 15.36
N ILE A 138 0.74 -4.22 15.96
CA ILE A 138 1.49 -5.45 15.68
C ILE A 138 1.23 -5.92 14.24
N ALA A 139 -0.03 -5.87 13.79
CA ALA A 139 -0.40 -6.28 12.44
C ALA A 139 0.32 -5.44 11.38
N ASN A 140 0.28 -4.10 11.52
CA ASN A 140 1.01 -3.17 10.67
C ASN A 140 2.53 -3.37 10.74
N ALA A 141 3.09 -3.62 11.92
CA ALA A 141 4.53 -3.85 12.03
C ALA A 141 4.96 -5.08 11.20
N PHE A 142 4.19 -6.16 11.23
CA PHE A 142 4.47 -7.35 10.43
C PHE A 142 4.34 -7.09 8.92
N THR A 143 3.30 -6.38 8.48
CA THR A 143 3.07 -6.12 7.06
C THR A 143 4.10 -5.17 6.48
N TYR A 144 4.46 -4.10 7.20
CA TYR A 144 5.50 -3.18 6.77
C TYR A 144 6.89 -3.82 6.78
N LEU A 145 7.22 -4.68 7.75
CA LEU A 145 8.45 -5.47 7.72
C LEU A 145 8.49 -6.41 6.50
N MET A 146 7.37 -7.05 6.16
CA MET A 146 7.29 -7.89 4.96
C MET A 146 7.52 -7.06 3.68
N LEU A 147 6.91 -5.88 3.57
CA LEU A 147 7.10 -4.97 2.44
C LEU A 147 8.54 -4.44 2.35
N GLU A 148 9.17 -4.17 3.49
CA GLU A 148 10.58 -3.76 3.56
C GLU A 148 11.51 -4.87 3.04
N VAL A 149 11.31 -6.12 3.48
CA VAL A 149 12.06 -7.28 2.99
C VAL A 149 11.89 -7.45 1.48
N LEU A 150 10.67 -7.22 0.97
CA LEU A 150 10.40 -7.27 -0.46
C LEU A 150 11.14 -6.16 -1.22
N ALA A 151 11.12 -4.92 -0.71
CA ALA A 151 11.83 -3.79 -1.31
C ALA A 151 13.34 -4.03 -1.35
N ILE A 152 13.93 -4.50 -0.24
CA ILE A 152 15.34 -4.90 -0.16
C ILE A 152 15.66 -6.00 -1.18
N SER A 153 14.81 -7.02 -1.29
CA SER A 153 15.00 -8.12 -2.24
C SER A 153 14.99 -7.63 -3.69
N GLN A 154 14.13 -6.66 -4.02
CA GLN A 154 14.09 -6.03 -5.33
C GLN A 154 15.31 -5.19 -5.61
N LEU A 155 15.79 -4.43 -4.62
CA LEU A 155 17.02 -3.63 -4.72
C LEU A 155 18.23 -4.53 -5.00
N VAL A 156 18.41 -5.59 -4.21
CA VAL A 156 19.50 -6.57 -4.38
C VAL A 156 19.44 -7.23 -5.76
N LYS A 157 18.25 -7.66 -6.19
CA LYS A 157 18.05 -8.24 -7.52
C LYS A 157 18.40 -7.25 -8.64
N GLY A 158 17.95 -6.01 -8.53
CA GLY A 158 18.26 -4.95 -9.51
C GLY A 158 19.77 -4.72 -9.64
N TYR A 159 20.49 -4.72 -8.52
CA TYR A 159 21.94 -4.59 -8.49
C TYR A 159 22.66 -5.77 -9.15
N ILE A 160 22.22 -7.01 -8.87
CA ILE A 160 22.79 -8.23 -9.47
C ILE A 160 22.56 -8.27 -10.99
N GLU A 161 21.40 -7.81 -11.46
CA GLU A 161 21.06 -7.76 -12.89
C GLU A 161 21.73 -6.60 -13.65
N GLY A 162 22.56 -5.78 -12.98
CA GLY A 162 23.24 -4.63 -13.59
C GLY A 162 22.30 -3.47 -13.94
N ARG A 163 21.17 -3.35 -13.22
CA ARG A 163 20.17 -2.28 -13.38
C ARG A 163 20.21 -1.24 -12.24
N GLY A 164 21.16 -1.38 -11.33
CA GLY A 164 21.35 -0.52 -10.15
C GLY A 164 22.36 0.60 -10.37
#